data_AF-A0A7Z9JQH8-F1
#
_entry.id   AF-A0A7Z9JQH8-F1
#
_cell.length_a   1.000
_cell.length_b   1.000
_cell.length_c   1.000
_cell.angle_alpha   90.00
_cell.angle_beta   90.00
_cell.angle_gamma   90.00
#
_symmetry.space_group_name_H-M   'P 1'
#
loop_
_entity.id
_entity.type
_entity.pdbx_description
1 polymer ?
#
loop_
_entity_poly.entity_id
_entity_poly.type
_entity_poly.pdbx_seq_one_letter_code
_entity_poly.pdbx_strand_id
1 'polypeptide(L)'
;MEFDPASGWLYIADTGNERIIKMDPNSGTVTGNLNPYGETLAGYYNMSGTDWDVVADTDLIKPTGLDIYDGRLLISDYSNGDIIVYDITQDPVVELGRIETGISNQIMGLKVGPEGEIWFVCYTAHELYQLTTLLMGDVNGDGSYTIIDVILCVQYIMGFIDLEEDEIYRSDLNFDGEINLFDVLHIVDVVAN
;
A
#
# COMPACT_ATOMS: atom_id res chain seq x y z
N MET A 1 4.64 2.50 -12.86
CA MET A 1 4.26 3.92 -13.10
C MET A 1 2.84 4.08 -12.62
N GLU A 2 2.48 5.25 -12.10
CA GLU A 2 1.14 5.54 -11.59
C GLU A 2 0.76 6.98 -11.93
N PHE A 3 -0.48 7.20 -12.37
CA PHE A 3 -0.97 8.52 -12.77
C PHE A 3 -1.81 9.12 -11.66
N ASP A 4 -1.49 10.34 -11.24
CA ASP A 4 -2.32 11.09 -10.30
C ASP A 4 -3.32 11.97 -11.07
N PRO A 5 -4.61 11.63 -11.09
CA PRO A 5 -5.61 12.44 -11.79
C PRO A 5 -5.87 13.79 -11.10
N ALA A 6 -5.54 13.94 -9.81
CA ALA A 6 -5.78 15.19 -9.09
C ALA A 6 -4.77 16.27 -9.48
N SER A 7 -3.49 15.90 -9.61
CA SER A 7 -2.43 16.83 -10.00
C SER A 7 -2.09 16.82 -11.49
N GLY A 8 -2.41 15.73 -12.21
CA GLY A 8 -2.05 15.51 -13.61
C GLY A 8 -0.64 14.97 -13.80
N TRP A 9 0.11 14.68 -12.74
CA TRP A 9 1.46 14.14 -12.80
C TRP A 9 1.47 12.62 -13.00
N LEU A 10 2.42 12.14 -13.79
CA LEU A 10 2.73 10.74 -13.94
C LEU A 10 3.98 10.38 -13.13
N TYR A 11 3.82 9.53 -12.12
CA TYR A 11 4.89 9.04 -11.28
C TYR A 11 5.52 7.76 -11.85
N ILE A 12 6.85 7.72 -11.87
CA ILE A 12 7.62 6.66 -12.53
C ILE A 12 8.73 6.21 -11.60
N ALA A 13 8.82 4.90 -11.34
CA ALA A 13 10.02 4.29 -10.80
C ALA A 13 11.09 4.24 -11.89
N ASP A 14 12.12 5.06 -11.74
CA ASP A 14 13.31 5.04 -12.56
C ASP A 14 14.33 4.09 -11.90
N THR A 15 13.97 2.80 -11.86
CA THR A 15 14.67 1.77 -11.08
C THR A 15 16.16 1.71 -11.36
N GLY A 16 16.57 1.93 -12.62
CA GLY A 16 17.98 1.91 -13.01
C GLY A 16 18.80 3.08 -12.48
N ASN A 17 18.14 4.14 -12.01
CA ASN A 17 18.76 5.32 -11.42
C ASN A 17 18.36 5.51 -9.95
N GLU A 18 17.82 4.46 -9.30
CA GLU A 18 17.56 4.44 -7.85
C GLU A 18 16.67 5.61 -7.37
N ARG A 19 15.67 5.98 -8.18
CA ARG A 19 14.83 7.15 -7.89
C ARG A 19 13.40 7.01 -8.39
N ILE A 20 12.54 7.89 -7.87
CA ILE A 20 11.20 8.17 -8.38
C ILE A 20 11.22 9.54 -9.04
N ILE A 21 10.60 9.64 -10.22
CA ILE A 21 10.37 10.91 -10.91
C ILE A 21 8.88 11.15 -11.10
N LYS A 22 8.49 12.40 -11.28
CA LYS A 22 7.18 12.81 -11.79
C LYS A 22 7.38 13.51 -13.13
N MET A 23 6.48 13.28 -14.08
CA MET A 23 6.51 13.87 -15.42
C MET A 23 5.12 14.41 -15.79
N ASP A 24 5.04 15.56 -16.46
CA ASP A 24 3.78 16.04 -17.03
C ASP A 24 3.57 15.32 -18.38
N PRO A 25 2.60 14.39 -18.48
CA PRO A 25 2.37 13.63 -19.70
C PRO A 25 1.79 14.48 -20.85
N ASN A 26 1.37 15.72 -20.59
CA ASN A 26 0.85 16.66 -21.59
C ASN A 26 1.89 17.68 -22.06
N SER A 27 3.10 17.64 -21.51
CA SER A 27 4.22 18.51 -21.87
C SER A 27 5.06 17.94 -23.02
N GLY A 28 6.07 18.71 -23.45
CA GLY A 28 7.01 18.30 -24.49
C GLY A 28 6.46 18.36 -25.91
N THR A 29 7.29 17.92 -26.86
CA THR A 29 6.96 17.95 -28.29
C THR A 29 7.42 16.68 -29.01
N VAL A 30 6.69 16.32 -30.07
CA VAL A 30 7.08 15.24 -30.99
C VAL A 30 8.29 15.71 -31.81
N THR A 31 9.40 15.00 -31.67
CA THR A 31 10.65 15.29 -32.40
C THR A 31 10.91 14.34 -33.55
N GLY A 32 10.15 13.25 -33.64
CA GLY A 32 10.24 12.30 -34.74
C GLY A 32 9.23 11.17 -34.63
N ASN A 33 9.13 10.37 -35.69
CA ASN A 33 8.37 9.13 -35.70
C ASN A 33 9.28 7.97 -35.31
N LEU A 34 8.75 7.01 -34.57
CA LEU A 34 9.38 5.72 -34.33
C LEU A 34 8.82 4.70 -35.33
N ASN A 35 9.59 3.65 -35.61
CA ASN A 35 9.19 2.60 -36.54
C ASN A 35 8.35 1.54 -35.82
N PRO A 36 7.04 1.41 -36.09
CA PRO A 36 6.20 0.44 -35.41
C PRO A 36 6.63 -1.00 -35.74
N TYR A 37 6.44 -1.90 -34.78
CA TYR A 37 6.73 -3.32 -34.95
C TYR A 37 5.49 -4.16 -34.65
N GLY A 38 5.04 -4.94 -35.62
CA GLY A 38 4.04 -6.00 -35.39
C GLY A 38 2.57 -5.59 -35.35
N GLU A 39 2.24 -4.29 -35.33
CA GLU A 39 0.84 -3.83 -35.34
C GLU A 39 0.67 -2.43 -35.94
N THR A 40 -0.57 -2.11 -36.35
CA THR A 40 -0.94 -0.77 -36.81
C THR A 40 -1.27 0.11 -35.60
N LEU A 41 -0.46 1.14 -35.37
CA LEU A 41 -0.64 2.08 -34.26
C LEU A 41 -1.30 3.39 -34.73
N ALA A 42 -2.10 4.01 -33.86
CA ALA A 42 -2.64 5.35 -34.11
C ALA A 42 -1.53 6.42 -34.11
N GLY A 43 -0.47 6.20 -33.34
CA GLY A 43 0.72 7.04 -33.29
C GLY A 43 1.88 6.33 -32.60
N TYR A 44 3.11 6.58 -33.05
CA TYR A 44 4.32 6.05 -32.44
C TYR A 44 5.47 7.03 -32.64
N TYR A 45 5.81 7.77 -31.59
CA TYR A 45 6.57 9.01 -31.69
C TYR A 45 7.72 9.05 -30.69
N ASN A 46 8.79 9.75 -31.07
CA ASN A 46 9.85 10.16 -30.18
C ASN A 46 9.48 11.52 -29.55
N MET A 47 9.38 11.56 -28.23
CA MET A 47 9.00 12.75 -27.46
C MET A 47 10.25 13.39 -26.83
N SER A 48 10.31 14.71 -26.79
CA SER A 48 11.41 15.44 -26.13
C SER A 48 10.92 16.72 -25.46
N GLY A 49 11.68 17.21 -24.47
CA GLY A 49 11.40 18.44 -23.74
C GLY A 49 10.19 18.34 -22.82
N THR A 50 9.91 17.15 -22.28
CA THR A 50 8.89 16.98 -21.23
C THR A 50 9.37 17.62 -19.94
N ASP A 51 8.43 18.21 -19.19
CA ASP A 51 8.67 18.71 -17.86
C ASP A 51 8.63 17.53 -16.88
N TRP A 52 9.69 17.39 -16.08
CA TRP A 52 9.82 16.33 -15.08
C TRP A 52 10.73 16.78 -13.94
N ASP A 53 10.51 16.20 -12.76
CA ASP A 53 11.30 16.43 -11.55
C ASP A 53 11.54 15.12 -10.80
N VAL A 54 12.59 15.11 -9.98
CA VAL A 54 12.86 14.02 -9.03
C VAL A 54 11.93 14.17 -7.82
N VAL A 55 11.24 13.08 -7.48
CA VAL A 55 10.32 12.99 -6.34
C VAL A 55 11.07 12.48 -5.11
N ALA A 56 11.88 11.44 -5.28
CA ALA A 56 12.69 10.83 -4.24
C ALA A 56 13.89 10.10 -4.84
N ASP A 57 15.06 10.23 -4.24
CA ASP A 57 16.33 9.62 -4.68
C ASP A 57 17.23 9.22 -3.50
N THR A 58 16.68 9.19 -2.28
CA THR A 58 17.40 8.86 -1.05
C THR A 58 16.96 7.49 -0.54
N ASP A 59 17.92 6.63 -0.22
CA ASP A 59 17.72 5.30 0.36
C ASP A 59 16.71 4.42 -0.42
N LEU A 60 16.75 4.55 -1.75
CA LEU A 60 16.08 3.65 -2.71
C LEU A 60 17.15 2.78 -3.36
N ILE A 61 16.84 1.50 -3.59
CA ILE A 61 17.78 0.53 -4.16
C ILE A 61 17.22 -0.01 -5.47
N LYS A 62 16.00 -0.52 -5.47
CA LYS A 62 15.29 -1.00 -6.66
C LYS A 62 13.79 -0.70 -6.54
N PRO A 63 13.38 0.59 -6.62
CA PRO A 63 11.96 0.92 -6.63
C PRO A 63 11.27 0.30 -7.85
N THR A 64 10.10 -0.31 -7.67
CA THR A 64 9.41 -1.09 -8.71
C THR A 64 7.93 -0.72 -8.82
N GLY A 65 7.15 -1.14 -7.84
CA GLY A 65 5.71 -0.93 -7.76
C GLY A 65 5.39 0.45 -7.24
N LEU A 66 4.37 1.08 -7.79
CA LEU A 66 3.84 2.35 -7.29
C LEU A 66 2.32 2.26 -7.20
N ASP A 67 1.75 2.91 -6.20
CA ASP A 67 0.34 3.26 -6.18
C ASP A 67 0.12 4.59 -5.45
N ILE A 68 -0.99 5.25 -5.72
CA ILE A 68 -1.38 6.52 -5.10
C ILE A 68 -2.71 6.35 -4.37
N TYR A 69 -2.72 6.70 -3.09
CA TYR A 69 -3.91 6.65 -2.25
C TYR A 69 -3.93 7.84 -1.31
N ASP A 70 -5.01 8.61 -1.33
CA ASP A 70 -5.25 9.75 -0.42
C ASP A 70 -4.07 10.73 -0.30
N GLY A 71 -3.54 11.19 -1.45
CA GLY A 71 -2.41 12.11 -1.49
C GLY A 71 -1.07 11.51 -1.03
N ARG A 72 -0.99 10.18 -0.91
CA ARG A 72 0.24 9.45 -0.60
C ARG A 72 0.68 8.62 -1.79
N LEU A 73 1.97 8.65 -2.06
CA LEU A 73 2.62 7.77 -3.03
C LEU A 73 3.27 6.61 -2.27
N LEU A 74 2.82 5.40 -2.55
CA LEU A 74 3.41 4.17 -2.03
C LEU A 74 4.34 3.58 -3.08
N ILE A 75 5.53 3.16 -2.67
CA ILE A 75 6.54 2.56 -3.54
C ILE A 75 7.03 1.26 -2.89
N SER A 76 7.06 0.18 -3.65
CA SER A 76 7.77 -1.03 -3.23
C SER A 76 9.19 -0.98 -3.72
N ASP A 77 10.14 -1.38 -2.89
CA ASP A 77 11.51 -1.61 -3.29
C ASP A 77 11.79 -3.11 -3.35
N TYR A 78 12.14 -3.58 -4.54
CA TYR A 78 12.40 -4.99 -4.80
C TYR A 78 13.58 -5.51 -3.98
N SER A 79 14.63 -4.72 -3.78
CA SER A 79 15.89 -5.21 -3.22
C SER A 79 15.79 -5.51 -1.74
N ASN A 80 15.28 -4.57 -0.94
CA ASN A 80 15.12 -4.72 0.51
C ASN A 80 13.75 -5.29 0.89
N GLY A 81 12.73 -5.12 0.04
CA GLY A 81 11.35 -5.53 0.34
C GLY A 81 10.58 -4.48 1.13
N ASP A 82 11.05 -3.24 1.20
CA ASP A 82 10.35 -2.18 1.92
C ASP A 82 9.20 -1.63 1.06
N ILE A 83 8.12 -1.21 1.73
CA ILE A 83 7.11 -0.34 1.15
C ILE A 83 7.29 1.05 1.75
N ILE A 84 7.72 2.01 0.94
CA ILE A 84 7.96 3.39 1.34
C ILE A 84 6.73 4.24 1.03
N VAL A 85 6.35 5.12 1.95
CA VAL A 85 5.19 6.01 1.82
C VAL A 85 5.66 7.46 1.83
N TYR A 86 5.28 8.22 0.80
CA TYR A 86 5.55 9.65 0.69
C TYR A 86 4.26 10.47 0.68
N ASP A 87 4.30 11.65 1.30
CA ASP A 87 3.28 12.68 1.16
C ASP A 87 3.56 13.52 -0.10
N ILE A 88 2.66 13.42 -1.08
CA ILE A 88 2.76 14.14 -2.36
C ILE A 88 1.79 15.34 -2.43
N THR A 89 1.16 15.71 -1.32
CA THR A 89 0.26 16.88 -1.25
C THR A 89 1.01 18.21 -1.11
N GLN A 90 2.32 18.15 -0.88
CA GLN A 90 3.19 19.30 -0.66
C GLN A 90 4.48 19.21 -1.50
N ASP A 91 5.16 20.35 -1.60
CA ASP A 91 6.43 20.48 -2.29
C ASP A 91 7.41 21.25 -1.36
N PRO A 92 8.55 20.66 -0.95
CA PRO A 92 9.06 19.35 -1.36
C PRO A 92 8.24 18.17 -0.81
N VAL A 93 8.26 17.06 -1.54
CA VAL A 93 7.69 15.77 -1.12
C VAL A 93 8.40 15.27 0.14
N VAL A 94 7.66 14.66 1.06
CA VAL A 94 8.17 14.20 2.36
C VAL A 94 7.96 12.70 2.50
N GLU A 95 8.99 11.95 2.91
CA GLU A 95 8.83 10.54 3.32
C GLU A 95 8.09 10.48 4.67
N LEU A 96 6.95 9.79 4.69
CA LEU A 96 6.15 9.58 5.91
C LEU A 96 6.64 8.38 6.72
N GLY A 97 7.20 7.38 6.04
CA GLY A 97 7.78 6.21 6.69
C GLY A 97 7.92 5.01 5.76
N ARG A 98 8.37 3.90 6.34
CA ARG A 98 8.64 2.64 5.66
C ARG A 98 7.99 1.49 6.40
N ILE A 99 7.50 0.52 5.63
CA ILE A 99 6.99 -0.75 6.12
C ILE A 99 8.01 -1.81 5.72
N GLU A 100 8.76 -2.30 6.70
CA GLU A 100 9.72 -3.39 6.53
C GLU A 100 8.96 -4.73 6.49
N THR A 101 8.72 -5.25 5.28
CA THR A 101 7.94 -6.51 5.12
C THR A 101 8.75 -7.76 5.49
N GLY A 102 10.08 -7.66 5.49
CA GLY A 102 11.00 -8.80 5.60
C GLY A 102 11.14 -9.62 4.31
N ILE A 103 10.54 -9.20 3.20
CA ILE A 103 10.47 -9.96 1.94
C ILE A 103 11.39 -9.36 0.87
N SER A 104 12.70 -9.53 1.07
CA SER A 104 13.72 -9.02 0.13
C SER A 104 13.77 -9.77 -1.21
N ASN A 105 14.13 -9.08 -2.30
CA ASN A 105 14.30 -9.60 -3.66
C ASN A 105 13.05 -10.25 -4.28
N GLN A 106 11.86 -9.76 -3.93
CA GLN A 106 10.59 -10.37 -4.33
C GLN A 106 9.54 -9.36 -4.78
N ILE A 107 9.36 -8.27 -4.04
CA ILE A 107 8.22 -7.36 -4.20
C ILE A 107 8.35 -6.59 -5.51
N MET A 108 7.31 -6.67 -6.35
CA MET A 108 7.30 -6.03 -7.67
C MET A 108 6.15 -5.06 -7.85
N GLY A 109 4.91 -5.54 -7.75
CA GLY A 109 3.71 -4.72 -7.87
C GLY A 109 3.09 -4.53 -6.50
N LEU A 110 2.53 -3.35 -6.26
CA LEU A 110 1.65 -3.08 -5.13
C LEU A 110 0.39 -2.37 -5.60
N LYS A 111 -0.69 -2.50 -4.84
CA LYS A 111 -1.94 -1.76 -5.02
C LYS A 111 -2.58 -1.52 -3.67
N VAL A 112 -3.08 -0.31 -3.43
CA VAL A 112 -3.86 0.03 -2.25
C VAL A 112 -5.34 -0.15 -2.58
N GLY A 113 -6.04 -0.88 -1.73
CA GLY A 113 -7.47 -1.07 -1.82
C GLY A 113 -8.27 0.11 -1.26
N PRO A 114 -9.60 0.09 -1.42
CA PRO A 114 -10.46 1.22 -1.05
C PRO A 114 -10.42 1.55 0.45
N GLU A 115 -10.19 0.57 1.31
CA GLU A 115 -10.14 0.74 2.76
C GLU A 115 -8.71 0.99 3.27
N GLY A 116 -7.74 1.18 2.36
CA GLY A 116 -6.34 1.46 2.69
C GLY A 116 -5.49 0.21 2.89
N GLU A 117 -6.03 -0.99 2.67
CA GLU A 117 -5.25 -2.22 2.68
C GLU A 117 -4.25 -2.24 1.52
N ILE A 118 -3.02 -2.71 1.77
CA ILE A 118 -1.96 -2.73 0.76
C ILE A 118 -1.78 -4.17 0.27
N TRP A 119 -2.09 -4.40 -0.99
CA TRP A 119 -1.82 -5.66 -1.68
C TRP A 119 -0.48 -5.58 -2.40
N PHE A 120 0.34 -6.62 -2.33
CA PHE A 120 1.58 -6.67 -3.11
C PHE A 120 1.92 -8.09 -3.57
N VAL A 121 2.64 -8.18 -4.69
CA VAL A 121 2.99 -9.45 -5.33
C VAL A 121 4.48 -9.73 -5.26
N CYS A 122 4.81 -10.99 -5.02
CA CYS A 122 6.17 -11.51 -4.93
C CYS A 122 6.51 -12.34 -6.17
N TYR A 123 7.47 -11.86 -6.97
CA TYR A 123 7.77 -12.44 -8.28
C TYR A 123 8.33 -13.86 -8.22
N THR A 124 9.34 -14.11 -7.39
CA THR A 124 10.04 -15.40 -7.34
C THR A 124 9.31 -16.42 -6.45
N ALA A 125 8.60 -15.96 -5.42
CA ALA A 125 7.79 -16.82 -4.55
C ALA A 125 6.44 -17.22 -5.16
N HIS A 126 5.94 -16.46 -6.14
CA HIS A 126 4.61 -16.64 -6.76
C HIS A 126 3.45 -16.45 -5.77
N GLU A 127 3.60 -15.47 -4.87
CA GLU A 127 2.67 -15.21 -3.77
C GLU A 127 2.07 -13.79 -3.86
N LEU A 128 0.86 -13.64 -3.33
CA LEU A 128 0.15 -12.39 -3.13
C LEU A 128 0.00 -12.19 -1.63
N TYR A 129 0.38 -11.02 -1.14
CA TYR A 129 0.23 -10.62 0.25
C TYR A 129 -0.73 -9.45 0.37
N GLN A 130 -1.42 -9.41 1.51
CA GLN A 130 -2.22 -8.27 1.94
C GLN A 130 -1.64 -7.76 3.26
N LEU A 131 -1.40 -6.46 3.35
CA LEU A 131 -1.15 -5.77 4.60
C LEU A 131 -2.42 -5.00 4.94
N THR A 132 -3.04 -5.38 6.04
CA THR A 132 -4.14 -4.63 6.63
C THR A 132 -3.72 -4.16 8.02
N THR A 133 -4.32 -3.06 8.46
CA THR A 133 -4.20 -2.66 9.87
C THR A 133 -4.99 -3.64 10.71
N LEU A 134 -4.30 -4.33 11.62
CA LEU A 134 -4.98 -5.07 12.68
C LEU A 134 -5.41 -4.08 13.75
N LEU A 135 -6.71 -3.85 13.84
CA LEU A 135 -7.28 -3.00 14.86
C LEU A 135 -7.64 -3.87 16.07
N MET A 136 -6.89 -3.74 17.16
CA MET A 136 -7.14 -4.51 18.38
C MET A 136 -8.52 -4.17 18.94
N GLY A 137 -9.36 -5.19 19.14
CA GLY A 137 -10.76 -5.10 19.56
C GLY A 137 -11.79 -5.02 18.44
N ASP A 138 -11.39 -4.87 17.18
CA ASP A 138 -12.24 -5.06 16.01
C ASP A 138 -12.17 -6.56 15.64
N VAL A 139 -13.08 -7.34 16.20
CA VAL A 139 -13.00 -8.81 16.14
C VAL A 139 -13.30 -9.29 14.74
N ASN A 140 -14.28 -8.70 14.05
CA ASN A 140 -14.65 -9.11 12.69
C ASN A 140 -13.73 -8.51 11.59
N GLY A 141 -12.84 -7.58 11.95
CA GLY A 141 -11.88 -6.98 11.03
C GLY A 141 -12.52 -6.02 10.02
N ASP A 142 -13.66 -5.41 10.35
CA ASP A 142 -14.39 -4.51 9.46
C ASP A 142 -13.89 -3.05 9.53
N GLY A 143 -12.88 -2.78 10.35
CA GLY A 143 -12.26 -1.48 10.54
C GLY A 143 -13.00 -0.58 11.54
N SER A 144 -14.05 -1.06 12.20
CA SER A 144 -14.87 -0.29 13.13
C SER A 144 -15.09 -1.01 14.45
N TYR A 145 -15.03 -0.28 15.56
CA TYR A 145 -15.40 -0.81 16.87
C TYR A 145 -16.92 -0.78 17.05
N THR A 146 -17.57 -1.94 17.13
CA THR A 146 -19.02 -2.05 17.25
C THR A 146 -19.44 -3.07 18.31
N ILE A 147 -20.76 -3.11 18.59
CA ILE A 147 -21.32 -4.16 19.45
C ILE A 147 -21.21 -5.56 18.83
N ILE A 148 -20.96 -5.66 17.51
CA ILE A 148 -20.77 -6.95 16.84
C ILE A 148 -19.47 -7.59 17.35
N ASP A 149 -18.42 -6.80 17.56
CA ASP A 149 -17.13 -7.27 18.09
C ASP A 149 -17.26 -7.84 19.50
N VAL A 150 -18.04 -7.14 20.34
CA VAL A 150 -18.40 -7.60 21.68
C VAL A 150 -19.17 -8.93 21.60
N ILE A 151 -20.15 -9.03 20.70
CA ILE A 151 -20.97 -10.23 20.54
C ILE A 151 -20.12 -11.41 20.07
N LEU A 152 -19.22 -11.21 19.11
CA LEU A 152 -18.32 -12.26 18.61
C LEU A 152 -17.39 -12.77 19.71
N CYS A 153 -16.73 -11.87 20.44
CA CYS A 153 -15.85 -12.24 21.54
C CYS A 153 -16.61 -13.02 22.63
N VAL A 154 -17.82 -12.59 23.00
CA VAL A 154 -18.68 -13.31 23.96
C VAL A 154 -19.12 -14.68 23.42
N GLN A 155 -19.50 -14.78 22.14
CA GLN A 155 -19.89 -16.05 21.52
C GLN A 155 -18.74 -17.06 21.50
N TYR A 156 -17.52 -16.59 21.25
CA TYR A 156 -16.31 -17.41 21.33
C TYR A 156 -16.07 -17.92 22.75
N ILE A 157 -16.10 -17.03 23.75
CA ILE A 157 -15.94 -17.40 25.18
C ILE A 157 -16.99 -18.41 25.62
N MET A 158 -18.21 -18.31 25.10
CA MET A 158 -19.31 -19.24 25.37
C MET A 158 -19.19 -20.58 24.61
N GLY A 159 -18.23 -20.72 23.69
CA GLY A 159 -18.04 -21.90 22.85
C GLY A 159 -19.12 -22.08 21.78
N PHE A 160 -19.76 -20.99 21.36
CA PHE A 160 -20.77 -21.02 20.30
C PHE A 160 -20.19 -20.88 18.89
N ILE A 161 -19.03 -20.24 18.78
CA ILE A 161 -18.28 -20.08 17.54
C ILE A 161 -16.80 -20.35 17.80
N ASP A 162 -16.09 -20.71 16.74
CA ASP A 162 -14.63 -20.67 16.69
C ASP A 162 -14.22 -19.40 15.93
N LEU A 163 -13.13 -18.77 16.36
CA LEU A 163 -12.54 -17.60 15.71
C LEU A 163 -11.32 -18.01 14.88
N GLU A 164 -11.06 -17.28 13.80
CA GLU A 164 -9.84 -17.40 13.00
C GLU A 164 -8.61 -16.84 13.75
N GLU A 165 -7.41 -17.10 13.25
CA GLU A 165 -6.16 -16.75 13.94
C GLU A 165 -6.00 -15.23 14.14
N ASP A 166 -6.39 -14.44 13.15
CA ASP A 166 -6.38 -12.97 13.20
C ASP A 166 -7.49 -12.44 14.11
N GLU A 167 -8.69 -13.04 14.09
CA GLU A 167 -9.79 -12.70 15.00
C GLU A 167 -9.40 -12.96 16.46
N ILE A 168 -8.69 -14.07 16.73
CA ILE A 168 -8.16 -14.40 18.06
C ILE A 168 -7.16 -13.33 18.49
N TYR A 169 -6.23 -12.97 17.60
CA TYR A 169 -5.21 -11.97 17.88
C TYR A 169 -5.82 -10.58 18.16
N ARG A 170 -6.84 -10.17 17.40
CA ARG A 170 -7.58 -8.92 17.64
C ARG A 170 -8.43 -8.96 18.91
N SER A 171 -8.81 -10.15 19.38
CA SER A 171 -9.66 -10.35 20.56
C SER A 171 -8.89 -10.36 21.88
N ASP A 172 -7.56 -10.54 21.89
CA ASP A 172 -6.72 -10.50 23.09
C ASP A 172 -6.16 -9.09 23.32
N LEU A 173 -6.92 -8.22 23.99
CA LEU A 173 -6.55 -6.81 24.16
C LEU A 173 -5.58 -6.57 25.30
N ASN A 174 -5.51 -7.50 26.26
CA ASN A 174 -4.59 -7.39 27.39
C ASN A 174 -3.26 -8.14 27.15
N PHE A 175 -3.14 -8.87 26.04
CA PHE A 175 -1.98 -9.64 25.59
C PHE A 175 -1.56 -10.73 26.58
N ASP A 176 -2.52 -11.37 27.24
CA ASP A 176 -2.28 -12.49 28.16
C ASP A 176 -2.34 -13.87 27.49
N GLY A 177 -2.78 -13.92 26.23
CA GLY A 177 -2.90 -15.13 25.42
C GLY A 177 -4.20 -15.91 25.63
N GLU A 178 -5.14 -15.41 26.44
CA GLU A 178 -6.44 -16.05 26.69
C GLU A 178 -7.59 -15.07 26.45
N ILE A 179 -8.41 -15.30 25.42
CA ILE A 179 -9.61 -14.49 25.18
C ILE A 179 -10.65 -14.75 26.27
N ASN A 180 -10.94 -13.73 27.08
CA ASN A 180 -11.83 -13.84 28.22
C ASN A 180 -12.64 -12.55 28.48
N LEU A 181 -13.35 -12.50 29.62
CA LEU A 181 -14.22 -11.37 29.94
C LEU A 181 -13.47 -10.04 30.10
N PHE A 182 -12.18 -10.07 30.45
CA PHE A 182 -11.37 -8.85 30.53
C PHE A 182 -11.19 -8.19 29.16
N ASP A 183 -10.99 -8.98 28.10
CA ASP A 183 -10.92 -8.46 26.73
C ASP A 183 -12.25 -7.87 26.30
N VAL A 184 -13.35 -8.56 26.58
CA VAL A 184 -14.71 -8.05 26.32
C VAL A 184 -14.92 -6.69 26.98
N LEU A 185 -14.45 -6.50 28.22
CA LEU A 185 -14.56 -5.20 28.90
C LEU A 185 -13.74 -4.12 28.19
N HIS A 186 -12.56 -4.44 27.68
CA HIS A 186 -11.75 -3.51 26.88
C HIS A 186 -12.45 -3.15 25.56
N ILE A 187 -13.03 -4.11 24.84
CA ILE A 187 -13.80 -3.84 23.61
C ILE A 187 -15.00 -2.94 23.93
N VAL A 188 -15.76 -3.23 24.99
CA VAL A 188 -16.93 -2.42 25.39
C VAL A 188 -16.51 -0.98 25.72
N ASP A 189 -15.38 -0.77 26.38
CA ASP A 189 -14.89 0.58 26.68
C ASP A 189 -14.53 1.35 25.40
N VAL A 190 -13.93 0.68 24.42
CA VAL A 190 -13.62 1.29 23.11
C VAL A 190 -14.90 1.60 22.32
N VAL A 191 -15.90 0.72 22.35
CA VAL A 191 -17.19 0.92 21.65
C VAL A 191 -18.05 2.03 22.29
N ALA A 192 -17.89 2.27 23.59
CA ALA A 192 -18.71 3.22 24.34
C ALA A 192 -18.20 4.68 24.31
N ASN A 193 -16.95 4.91 23.87
CA ASN A 193 -16.30 6.21 23.83
C ASN A 193 -16.12 6.74 22.40
#